data_AF-A0A372Q0P9-F1
#
_entry.id   AF-A0A372Q0P9-F1
#
_cell.length_a   1.000
_cell.length_b   1.000
_cell.length_c   1.000
_cell.angle_alpha   90.00
_cell.angle_beta   90.00
_cell.angle_gamma   90.00
#
_symmetry.space_group_name_H-M   'P 1'
#
loop_
_entity.id
_entity.type
_entity.pdbx_description
1 polymer ?
#
loop_
_entity_poly.entity_id
_entity_poly.type
_entity_poly.pdbx_seq_one_letter_code
_entity_poly.pdbx_strand_id
1 'polypeptide(L)'
;MKASTGGIIWHEKYEGPAQELDYESMYPTCMRKVDTQWPIYEGDFEYLEKLDNLSFGIYRVEIEGQPETKKDEKCTRLFRYNPEKYYTHYDIERVKGLGLKVKLINESPNALIFSKKNCMSGEDLFGRWYDALINIKREGGPAGKASKELLVSLWGALCEQRNNRLLVYIHA
;
A
#
# COMPACT_ATOMS: atom_id res chain seq x y z
N MET A 1 6.72 -1.74 9.20
CA MET A 1 5.38 -2.35 9.03
C MET A 1 5.54 -3.62 8.21
N LYS A 2 5.06 -4.79 8.68
CA LYS A 2 5.33 -6.10 8.04
C LYS A 2 4.61 -6.34 6.72
N ALA A 3 3.53 -5.60 6.44
CA ALA A 3 2.77 -5.68 5.19
C ALA A 3 3.23 -4.66 4.13
N SER A 4 4.26 -3.87 4.41
CA SER A 4 4.75 -2.86 3.47
C SER A 4 5.71 -3.50 2.46
N THR A 5 5.28 -3.59 1.20
CA THR A 5 6.12 -4.01 0.08
C THR A 5 6.42 -2.82 -0.84
N GLY A 6 7.60 -2.80 -1.44
CA GLY A 6 7.95 -1.79 -2.46
C GLY A 6 7.16 -1.98 -3.76
N GLY A 7 7.42 -1.11 -4.74
CA GLY A 7 6.80 -1.18 -6.06
C GLY A 7 7.01 -2.53 -6.76
N ILE A 8 6.10 -2.85 -7.68
CA ILE A 8 6.21 -4.01 -8.57
C ILE A 8 7.29 -3.70 -9.60
N ILE A 9 8.34 -4.52 -9.63
CA ILE A 9 9.40 -4.47 -10.62
C ILE A 9 9.43 -5.84 -11.30
N TRP A 10 9.33 -5.83 -12.62
CA TRP A 10 9.35 -7.04 -13.42
C TRP A 10 9.90 -6.72 -14.79
N HIS A 11 10.66 -7.65 -15.37
CA HIS A 11 11.18 -7.52 -16.71
C HIS A 11 11.24 -8.89 -17.39
N GLU A 12 11.16 -8.87 -18.72
CA GLU A 12 11.48 -9.99 -19.60
C GLU A 12 12.54 -9.51 -20.59
N LYS A 13 13.33 -10.44 -21.12
CA LYS A 13 14.29 -10.09 -22.17
C LYS A 13 13.51 -9.63 -23.40
N TYR A 14 13.82 -8.43 -23.88
CA TYR A 14 13.20 -7.85 -25.07
C TYR A 14 14.26 -7.17 -25.93
N GLU A 15 14.15 -7.32 -27.25
CA GLU A 15 15.00 -6.66 -28.25
C GLU A 15 14.09 -6.06 -29.33
N GLY A 16 14.21 -4.75 -29.58
CA GLY A 16 13.38 -4.02 -30.54
C GLY A 16 12.96 -2.63 -30.05
N PRO A 17 12.20 -1.87 -30.86
CA PRO A 17 11.64 -0.59 -30.45
C PRO A 17 10.63 -0.74 -29.31
N ALA A 18 10.72 0.10 -28.28
CA ALA A 18 9.80 0.12 -27.15
C ALA A 18 9.25 1.53 -26.88
N GLN A 19 8.10 1.59 -26.22
CA GLN A 19 7.51 2.83 -25.73
C GLN A 19 7.41 2.78 -24.21
N GLU A 20 7.77 3.87 -23.55
CA GLU A 20 7.65 4.04 -22.11
C GLU A 20 6.40 4.87 -21.80
N LEU A 21 5.62 4.41 -20.82
CA LEU A 21 4.47 5.11 -20.28
C LEU A 21 4.68 5.27 -18.78
N ASP A 22 4.52 6.49 -18.28
CA ASP A 22 4.60 6.80 -16.85
C ASP A 22 3.29 7.40 -16.35
N TYR A 23 2.93 7.07 -15.11
CA TYR A 23 1.76 7.61 -14.44
C TYR A 23 2.11 8.96 -13.83
N GLU A 24 1.34 10.00 -14.17
CA GLU A 24 1.49 11.30 -13.52
C GLU A 24 1.21 11.19 -12.02
N SER A 25 2.25 11.39 -11.20
CA SER A 25 2.13 11.46 -9.74
C SER A 25 1.36 10.25 -9.16
N MET A 26 1.75 9.02 -9.56
CA MET A 26 1.02 7.78 -9.26
C MET A 26 0.53 7.66 -7.80
N TYR A 27 1.43 7.75 -6.82
CA TYR A 27 1.06 7.60 -5.40
C TYR A 27 0.07 8.68 -4.93
N PRO A 28 0.33 9.99 -5.10
CA PRO A 28 -0.66 11.03 -4.79
C PRO A 28 -2.01 10.83 -5.47
N THR A 29 -2.02 10.40 -6.74
CA THR A 29 -3.25 10.13 -7.48
C THR A 29 -4.03 8.96 -6.86
N CYS A 30 -3.35 7.91 -6.39
CA CYS A 30 -3.96 6.81 -5.65
C CYS A 30 -4.47 7.23 -4.26
N MET A 31 -3.74 8.13 -3.58
CA MET A 31 -4.11 8.63 -2.26
C MET A 31 -5.45 9.34 -2.25
N ARG A 32 -5.74 10.16 -3.27
CA ARG A 32 -6.95 10.99 -3.32
C ARG A 32 -8.23 10.28 -3.75
N LYS A 33 -8.17 9.00 -4.16
CA LYS A 33 -9.35 8.35 -4.75
C LYS A 33 -10.46 8.15 -3.71
N VAL A 34 -11.70 8.26 -4.15
CA VAL A 34 -12.90 8.12 -3.31
C VAL A 34 -13.07 6.69 -2.76
N ASP A 35 -12.62 5.69 -3.52
CA ASP A 35 -12.70 4.27 -3.18
C ASP A 35 -11.50 3.78 -2.35
N THR A 36 -10.42 4.55 -2.26
CA THR A 36 -9.32 4.28 -1.35
C THR A 36 -9.72 4.63 0.08
N GLN A 37 -9.51 3.71 1.01
CA GLN A 37 -9.70 3.96 2.44
C GLN A 37 -8.35 4.07 3.15
N TRP A 38 -8.27 4.97 4.13
CA TRP A 38 -7.08 5.21 4.94
C TRP A 38 -7.39 5.00 6.42
N PRO A 39 -6.64 4.16 7.14
CA PRO A 39 -6.81 4.01 8.57
C PRO A 39 -6.36 5.29 9.29
N ILE A 40 -7.27 5.92 10.01
CA ILE A 40 -7.05 7.13 10.82
C ILE A 40 -7.06 6.84 12.32
N TYR A 41 -7.49 5.63 12.70
CA TYR A 41 -7.47 5.10 14.05
C TYR A 41 -6.89 3.68 14.07
N GLU A 42 -6.66 3.15 15.26
CA GLU A 42 -6.17 1.79 15.47
C GLU A 42 -7.16 0.75 14.92
N GLY A 43 -6.62 -0.36 14.42
CA GLY A 43 -7.39 -1.51 13.98
C GLY A 43 -7.52 -2.55 15.09
N ASP A 44 -8.44 -3.49 14.89
CA ASP A 44 -8.70 -4.58 15.82
C ASP A 44 -7.96 -5.85 15.35
N PHE A 45 -7.20 -6.48 16.26
CA PHE A 45 -6.57 -7.77 15.98
C PHE A 45 -7.60 -8.89 16.13
N GLU A 46 -7.76 -9.69 15.08
CA GLU A 46 -8.76 -10.75 15.02
C GLU A 46 -8.12 -12.09 14.65
N TYR A 47 -8.82 -13.15 15.04
CA TYR A 47 -8.59 -14.49 14.53
C TYR A 47 -9.78 -14.89 13.66
N LEU A 48 -9.49 -15.18 12.40
CA LEU A 48 -10.44 -15.63 11.40
C LEU A 48 -10.22 -17.13 11.15
N GLU A 49 -11.31 -17.89 11.07
CA GLU A 49 -11.24 -19.31 10.66
C GLU A 49 -11.15 -19.46 9.13
N LYS A 50 -11.69 -18.48 8.39
CA LYS A 50 -11.84 -18.50 6.93
C LYS A 50 -11.79 -17.11 6.30
N LEU A 51 -11.37 -17.03 5.04
CA LEU A 51 -11.25 -15.79 4.25
C LEU A 51 -12.49 -15.56 3.35
N ASP A 52 -13.66 -15.48 3.97
CA ASP A 52 -14.92 -15.34 3.24
C ASP A 52 -15.19 -13.90 2.80
N ASN A 53 -15.11 -12.96 3.73
CA ASN A 53 -15.32 -11.54 3.46
C ASN A 53 -14.03 -10.76 3.76
N LEU A 54 -13.45 -10.12 2.75
CA LEU A 54 -12.24 -9.33 2.88
C LEU A 54 -12.61 -7.91 3.31
N SER A 55 -12.67 -7.69 4.61
CA SER A 55 -12.72 -6.35 5.19
C SER A 55 -11.41 -5.60 4.91
N PHE A 56 -11.46 -4.27 4.99
CA PHE A 56 -10.25 -3.45 4.91
C PHE A 56 -9.31 -3.82 6.07
N GLY A 57 -8.13 -4.34 5.73
CA GLY A 57 -7.23 -4.88 6.74
C GLY A 57 -5.97 -5.50 6.18
N ILE A 58 -5.18 -6.05 7.10
CA ILE A 58 -3.96 -6.80 6.88
C ILE A 58 -4.18 -8.23 7.39
N TYR A 59 -3.80 -9.23 6.61
CA TYR A 59 -4.02 -10.63 6.90
C TYR A 59 -2.72 -11.41 6.83
N ARG A 60 -2.65 -12.47 7.63
CA ARG A 60 -1.58 -13.46 7.60
C ARG A 60 -1.98 -14.61 6.67
N VAL A 61 -1.48 -14.60 5.44
CA VAL A 61 -1.85 -15.60 4.42
C VAL A 61 -0.61 -16.17 3.72
N GLU A 62 -0.73 -17.42 3.32
CA GLU A 62 0.22 -18.10 2.44
C GLU A 62 -0.34 -18.10 1.02
N ILE A 63 0.46 -17.63 0.08
CA ILE A 63 0.09 -17.51 -1.33
C ILE A 63 0.91 -18.53 -2.14
N GLU A 64 0.27 -19.17 -3.10
CA GLU A 64 0.94 -20.09 -4.03
C GLU A 64 2.18 -19.44 -4.68
N GLY A 65 3.30 -20.16 -4.68
CA GLY A 65 4.57 -19.66 -5.23
C GLY A 65 5.35 -18.70 -4.33
N GLN A 66 4.86 -18.46 -3.10
CA GLN A 66 5.54 -17.63 -2.12
C GLN A 66 6.93 -18.19 -1.77
N PRO A 67 7.98 -17.35 -1.74
CA PRO A 67 9.31 -17.77 -1.32
C PRO A 67 9.38 -18.17 0.15
N GLU A 68 10.19 -19.18 0.45
CA GLU A 68 10.43 -19.68 1.82
C GLU A 68 11.38 -18.78 2.62
N THR A 69 12.28 -18.07 1.95
CA THR A 69 13.26 -17.21 2.59
C THR A 69 13.19 -15.77 2.08
N LYS A 70 13.60 -14.81 2.92
CA LYS A 70 13.72 -13.40 2.51
C LYS A 70 14.77 -13.15 1.42
N LYS A 71 15.68 -14.11 1.18
CA LYS A 71 16.71 -14.00 0.14
C LYS A 71 16.15 -14.30 -1.25
N ASP A 72 15.07 -15.05 -1.31
CA ASP A 72 14.42 -15.47 -2.56
C ASP A 72 13.31 -14.47 -2.93
N GLU A 73 13.60 -13.17 -2.99
CA GLU A 73 12.60 -12.20 -3.43
C GLU A 73 12.04 -12.61 -4.81
N LYS A 74 10.79 -13.04 -4.82
CA LYS A 74 10.06 -13.42 -6.04
C LYS A 74 9.04 -12.35 -6.37
N CYS A 75 8.86 -12.14 -7.67
CA CYS A 75 7.86 -11.25 -8.24
C CYS A 75 7.29 -11.93 -9.49
N THR A 76 5.98 -11.81 -9.69
CA THR A 76 5.34 -12.12 -10.98
C THR A 76 5.02 -10.80 -11.67
N ARG A 77 4.63 -10.85 -12.95
CA ARG A 77 4.31 -9.65 -13.76
C ARG A 77 3.41 -8.62 -13.06
N LEU A 78 2.55 -9.06 -12.13
CA LEU A 78 1.48 -8.26 -11.56
C LEU A 78 1.33 -8.39 -10.03
N PHE A 79 2.31 -9.00 -9.35
CA PHE A 79 2.27 -9.21 -7.91
C PHE A 79 3.66 -9.45 -7.31
N ARG A 80 3.93 -8.80 -6.17
CA ARG A 80 5.15 -9.00 -5.37
C ARG A 80 4.82 -9.81 -4.12
N TYR A 81 5.51 -10.92 -3.91
CA TYR A 81 5.32 -11.72 -2.70
C TYR A 81 5.93 -11.03 -1.49
N ASN A 82 5.29 -11.21 -0.33
CA ASN A 82 5.83 -10.81 0.96
C ASN A 82 6.31 -12.04 1.74
N PRO A 83 7.63 -12.27 1.88
CA PRO A 83 8.18 -13.40 2.62
C PRO A 83 7.68 -13.50 4.08
N GLU A 84 7.25 -12.39 4.68
CA GLU A 84 6.70 -12.37 6.04
C GLU A 84 5.23 -12.82 6.13
N LYS A 85 4.58 -13.08 4.98
CA LYS A 85 3.18 -13.57 4.89
C LYS A 85 2.12 -12.57 5.35
N TYR A 86 2.43 -11.26 5.37
CA TYR A 86 1.46 -10.21 5.67
C TYR A 86 1.01 -9.51 4.39
N TYR A 87 -0.29 -9.51 4.12
CA TYR A 87 -0.85 -8.95 2.89
C TYR A 87 -2.06 -8.10 3.20
N THR A 88 -2.25 -7.02 2.46
CA THR A 88 -3.47 -6.22 2.55
C THR A 88 -4.64 -6.95 1.88
N HIS A 89 -5.87 -6.55 2.17
CA HIS A 89 -7.03 -7.01 1.39
C HIS A 89 -6.87 -6.78 -0.12
N TYR A 90 -6.28 -5.64 -0.55
CA TYR A 90 -6.00 -5.37 -1.97
C TYR A 90 -5.03 -6.39 -2.59
N ASP A 91 -3.99 -6.77 -1.85
CA ASP A 91 -3.05 -7.81 -2.32
C ASP A 91 -3.76 -9.15 -2.50
N ILE A 92 -4.63 -9.51 -1.56
CA ILE A 92 -5.36 -10.78 -1.61
C ILE A 92 -6.38 -10.78 -2.75
N GLU A 93 -7.11 -9.69 -2.95
CA GLU A 93 -8.01 -9.51 -4.09
C GLU A 93 -7.24 -9.61 -5.42
N ARG A 94 -6.06 -8.97 -5.50
CA ARG A 94 -5.20 -9.03 -6.67
C ARG A 94 -4.77 -10.46 -6.98
N VAL A 95 -4.32 -11.20 -5.97
CA VAL A 95 -3.85 -12.58 -6.10
C VAL A 95 -4.98 -13.53 -6.47
N LYS A 96 -6.17 -13.37 -5.87
CA LYS A 96 -7.39 -14.10 -6.28
C LYS A 96 -7.73 -13.82 -7.76
N GLY A 97 -7.63 -12.56 -8.19
CA GLY A 97 -7.84 -12.17 -9.59
C GLY A 97 -6.80 -12.71 -10.58
N LEU A 98 -5.61 -13.08 -10.11
CA LEU A 98 -4.59 -13.78 -10.88
C LEU A 98 -4.77 -15.30 -10.90
N GLY A 99 -5.80 -15.84 -10.21
CA GLY A 99 -6.06 -17.27 -10.12
C GLY A 99 -5.14 -18.03 -9.16
N LEU A 100 -4.36 -17.32 -8.34
CA LEU A 100 -3.44 -17.93 -7.38
C LEU A 100 -4.18 -18.38 -6.11
N LYS A 101 -3.76 -19.50 -5.53
CA LYS A 101 -4.34 -20.00 -4.28
C LYS A 101 -3.86 -19.17 -3.08
N VAL A 102 -4.80 -18.84 -2.20
CA VAL A 102 -4.56 -18.13 -0.94
C VAL A 102 -5.06 -18.98 0.23
N LYS A 103 -4.19 -19.22 1.21
CA LYS A 103 -4.52 -19.98 2.42
C LYS A 103 -4.29 -19.11 3.66
N LEU A 104 -5.29 -19.00 4.51
CA LEU A 104 -5.17 -18.31 5.80
C LEU A 104 -4.23 -19.07 6.74
N ILE A 105 -3.38 -18.35 7.45
CA ILE A 105 -2.51 -18.94 8.47
C ILE A 105 -3.30 -19.15 9.75
N ASN A 106 -3.24 -20.37 10.28
CA ASN A 106 -3.97 -20.78 11.48
C ASN A 106 -3.21 -20.42 12.77
N GLU A 107 -2.97 -19.12 12.99
CA GLU A 107 -2.28 -18.60 14.16
C GLU A 107 -2.92 -17.29 14.62
N SER A 108 -3.33 -17.19 15.89
CA SER A 108 -3.94 -15.97 16.42
C SER A 108 -2.90 -14.91 16.85
N PRO A 109 -3.10 -13.61 16.54
CA PRO A 109 -4.05 -13.10 15.56
C PRO A 109 -3.56 -13.33 14.12
N ASN A 110 -4.49 -13.59 13.20
CA ASN A 110 -4.20 -13.72 11.77
C ASN A 110 -4.77 -12.59 10.91
N ALA A 111 -5.45 -11.62 11.52
CA ALA A 111 -5.94 -10.43 10.85
C ALA A 111 -5.80 -9.18 11.74
N LEU A 112 -5.60 -8.03 11.10
CA LEU A 112 -5.75 -6.69 11.65
C LEU A 112 -6.80 -5.98 10.79
N ILE A 113 -7.96 -5.71 11.36
CA ILE A 113 -9.13 -5.18 10.64
C ILE A 113 -9.35 -3.72 11.02
N PHE A 114 -9.60 -2.88 10.02
CA PHE A 114 -10.06 -1.51 10.26
C PHE A 114 -11.52 -1.40 9.84
N SER A 115 -12.38 -1.18 10.83
CA SER A 115 -13.78 -0.90 10.59
C SER A 115 -13.97 0.45 9.88
N LYS A 116 -15.11 0.66 9.23
CA LYS A 116 -15.39 1.93 8.51
C LYS A 116 -15.24 3.18 9.38
N LYS A 117 -15.58 3.10 10.67
CA LYS A 117 -15.41 4.20 11.64
C LYS A 117 -13.94 4.55 11.92
N ASN A 118 -13.02 3.62 11.66
CA ASN A 118 -11.59 3.78 11.85
C ASN A 118 -10.90 4.26 10.56
N CYS A 119 -11.66 4.43 9.47
CA CYS A 119 -11.16 4.80 8.16
C CYS A 119 -11.75 6.12 7.68
N MET A 120 -11.01 6.79 6.79
CA MET A 120 -11.47 7.94 6.02
C MET A 120 -11.22 7.67 4.53
N SER A 121 -12.07 8.24 3.67
CA SER A 121 -11.83 8.15 2.23
C SER A 121 -10.59 8.95 1.84
N GLY A 122 -9.94 8.54 0.75
CA GLY A 122 -8.81 9.27 0.17
C GLY A 122 -9.19 10.67 -0.30
N GLU A 123 -10.41 10.83 -0.79
CA GLU A 123 -10.95 12.13 -1.20
C GLU A 123 -11.09 13.09 -0.02
N ASP A 124 -11.66 12.63 1.10
CA ASP A 124 -11.83 13.45 2.30
C ASP A 124 -10.48 13.80 2.93
N LEU A 125 -9.54 12.86 2.95
CA LEU A 125 -8.25 13.03 3.63
C LEU A 125 -7.23 13.81 2.79
N PHE A 126 -7.18 13.58 1.47
CA PHE A 126 -6.12 14.11 0.60
C PHE A 126 -6.62 14.91 -0.61
N GLY A 127 -7.92 14.95 -0.88
CA GLY A 127 -8.47 15.55 -2.11
C GLY A 127 -8.08 17.01 -2.30
N ARG A 128 -8.39 17.88 -1.32
CA ARG A 128 -8.07 19.32 -1.40
C ARG A 128 -6.57 19.58 -1.55
N TRP A 129 -5.74 18.84 -0.82
CA TRP A 129 -4.29 18.94 -0.87
C TRP A 129 -3.75 18.55 -2.26
N TYR A 130 -4.23 17.42 -2.79
CA TYR A 130 -3.83 16.93 -4.10
C TYR A 130 -4.24 17.90 -5.21
N ASP A 131 -5.50 18.33 -5.22
CA ASP A 131 -6.05 19.20 -6.26
C ASP A 131 -5.33 20.56 -6.31
N ALA A 132 -4.99 21.12 -5.15
CA ALA A 132 -4.21 22.35 -5.09
C ALA A 132 -2.82 22.17 -5.70
N LEU A 133 -2.08 21.14 -5.27
CA LEU A 133 -0.69 20.96 -5.69
C LEU A 133 -0.54 20.44 -7.12
N ILE A 134 -1.47 19.61 -7.62
CA ILE A 134 -1.39 19.09 -8.98
C ILE A 134 -1.58 20.20 -10.02
N ASN A 135 -2.44 21.17 -9.73
CA ASN A 135 -2.66 22.33 -10.59
C ASN A 135 -1.39 23.20 -10.67
N ILE A 136 -0.78 23.53 -9.53
CA ILE A 136 0.49 24.30 -9.49
C ILE A 136 1.63 23.51 -10.16
N LYS A 137 1.70 22.18 -9.96
CA LYS A 137 2.69 21.34 -10.64
C LYS A 137 2.58 21.45 -12.16
N ARG A 138 1.37 21.46 -12.71
CA ARG A 138 1.11 21.54 -14.15
C ARG A 138 1.43 22.90 -14.77
N GLU A 139 1.37 23.98 -13.99
CA GLU A 139 1.82 25.32 -14.42
C GLU A 139 3.34 25.39 -14.62
N GLY A 140 4.11 24.55 -13.91
CA GLY A 140 5.55 24.46 -14.06
C GLY A 140 6.33 25.55 -13.31
N GLY A 141 7.56 25.82 -13.75
CA GLY A 141 8.46 26.79 -13.10
C GLY A 141 8.91 26.37 -11.68
N PRO A 142 9.46 27.32 -10.89
CA PRO A 142 9.91 27.04 -9.52
C PRO A 142 8.79 26.53 -8.60
N ALA A 143 7.59 27.11 -8.70
CA ALA A 143 6.43 26.70 -7.90
C ALA A 143 5.95 25.29 -8.26
N GLY A 144 5.98 24.93 -9.56
CA GLY A 144 5.64 23.58 -10.00
C GLY A 144 6.64 22.52 -9.51
N LYS A 145 7.94 22.85 -9.46
CA LYS A 145 8.97 21.97 -8.87
C LYS A 145 8.73 21.75 -7.37
N ALA A 146 8.49 22.82 -6.62
CA ALA A 146 8.17 22.74 -5.18
C ALA A 146 6.89 21.92 -4.93
N SER A 147 5.86 22.11 -5.75
CA SER A 147 4.61 21.35 -5.63
C SER A 147 4.79 19.86 -5.91
N LYS A 148 5.65 19.50 -6.88
CA LYS A 148 6.03 18.10 -7.12
C LYS A 148 6.71 17.49 -5.89
N GLU A 149 7.65 18.20 -5.26
CA GLU A 149 8.34 17.73 -4.05
C GLU A 149 7.37 17.52 -2.89
N LEU A 150 6.41 18.44 -2.70
CA LEU A 150 5.37 18.30 -1.69
C LEU A 150 4.47 17.09 -1.95
N LEU A 151 4.02 16.89 -3.20
CA LEU A 151 3.23 15.73 -3.59
C LEU A 151 3.95 14.41 -3.27
N VAL A 152 5.23 14.29 -3.63
CA VAL A 152 5.99 13.05 -3.44
C VAL A 152 6.41 12.82 -1.99
N SER A 153 6.74 13.89 -1.25
CA SER A 153 7.25 13.78 0.12
C SER A 153 6.20 13.32 1.12
N LEU A 154 4.91 13.65 0.93
CA LEU A 154 3.85 13.18 1.83
C LEU A 154 3.79 11.64 1.89
N TRP A 155 3.87 10.97 0.73
CA TRP A 155 3.92 9.52 0.69
C TRP A 155 5.12 8.96 1.45
N GLY A 156 6.30 9.53 1.23
CA GLY A 156 7.53 9.15 1.93
C GLY A 156 7.40 9.30 3.44
N ALA A 157 6.80 10.40 3.91
CA ALA A 157 6.60 10.67 5.33
C ALA A 157 5.61 9.68 5.98
N LEU A 158 4.55 9.28 5.28
CA LEU A 158 3.59 8.28 5.78
C LEU A 158 4.21 6.87 5.85
N CYS A 159 5.13 6.55 4.93
CA CYS A 159 5.82 5.26 4.90
C CYS A 159 7.09 5.20 5.77
N GLU A 160 7.51 6.33 6.37
CA GLU A 160 8.74 6.39 7.15
C GLU A 160 8.65 5.47 8.37
N GLN A 161 9.54 4.48 8.43
CA GLN A 161 9.66 3.63 9.61
C GLN A 161 10.28 4.46 10.74
N ARG A 162 9.49 4.80 11.75
CA ARG A 162 9.99 5.43 12.98
C ARG A 162 10.82 4.42 13.76
N ASN A 163 12.09 4.28 13.43
CA ASN A 163 13.01 3.34 14.09
C ASN A 163 13.56 3.83 15.44
N ASN A 164 13.22 5.04 15.91
CA ASN A 164 13.32 5.52 17.30
C ASN A 164 13.20 7.06 17.35
N ARG A 165 12.01 7.61 17.61
CA ARG A 165 11.87 9.00 18.10
C ARG A 165 10.77 9.08 19.16
N LEU A 166 11.22 9.00 20.41
CA LEU A 166 10.68 9.60 21.65
C LEU A 166 9.15 9.71 21.76
N LEU A 167 8.57 8.80 22.53
CA LEU A 167 7.39 9.07 23.36
C LEU A 167 7.73 10.22 24.31
N VAL A 168 7.45 11.47 23.90
CA VAL A 168 7.21 12.52 24.88
C VAL A 168 5.78 12.30 25.37
N TYR A 169 5.68 11.62 26.50
CA TYR A 169 4.52 11.63 27.37
C TYR A 169 4.03 13.08 27.52
N ILE A 170 2.83 13.39 27.03
CA ILE A 170 2.10 14.56 27.51
C ILE A 170 1.39 14.10 28.79
N HIS A 171 2.07 14.28 29.91
CA HIS A 171 1.40 14.48 31.19
C HIS A 171 1.12 15.99 31.32
N ALA A 172 -0.15 16.36 31.26
CA ALA A 172 -0.77 17.42 32.06
C ALA A 172 -2.30 17.28 31.91
#